data_AF-N1U351-F1
#
_entry.id   AF-N1U351-F1
#
_cell.length_a   1.000
_cell.length_b   1.000
_cell.length_c   1.000
_cell.angle_alpha   90.00
_cell.angle_beta   90.00
_cell.angle_gamma   90.00
#
_symmetry.space_group_name_H-M   'P 1'
#
loop_
_entity.id
_entity.type
_entity.pdbx_description
1 polymer ?
#
loop_
_entity_poly.entity_id
_entity_poly.type
_entity_poly.pdbx_seq_one_letter_code
_entity_poly.pdbx_strand_id
1 'polypeptide(L)'
;MSKALADIAKQLKDADQKVQLIYAFNGTGKTRLSREFKQLVAPKNNRDEADQAESSHNKILYYNAFTEDLFFWDNDLEKDAEPKLKIQPNSFTDWILKNQGQDRNIITNFQHYTNEKLTPRFNEAYIVKDKNEQEVIVKAFSEVTFSLTRDNEERSGNLKISKGEESNFIWSIFYSLLEQVISVLNVIDSSEEETDQFDQLEYVFIDDPVSSLDENHLIELAAELIQSSKSDIRFLITTHNPLFYNVLHNEFKKDTFKKYILKKQEDESYELANQSTDSPFSYHLHLKAELENAIETGQLHKYHFNFLRNILEKTSTFVGLEKWEDLLPKTEDGDPNPYEVRIINFSSHSDNEVVEVPDEHRRVLSFLVKKLDEMYRLRMRTK
;
A
#
# COMPACT_ATOMS: atom_id res chain seq x y z
N MET A 1 -14.43 -24.02 -4.69
CA MET A 1 -13.31 -24.45 -5.54
C MET A 1 -12.08 -23.74 -5.02
N SER A 2 -11.08 -24.48 -4.54
CA SER A 2 -9.81 -23.89 -4.12
C SER A 2 -9.09 -23.34 -5.36
N LYS A 3 -8.75 -22.05 -5.34
CA LYS A 3 -7.95 -21.41 -6.40
C LYS A 3 -6.56 -21.11 -5.86
N ALA A 4 -5.52 -21.30 -6.68
CA ALA A 4 -4.20 -20.75 -6.39
C ALA A 4 -4.16 -19.26 -6.75
N LEU A 5 -3.16 -18.51 -6.26
CA LEU A 5 -2.95 -17.11 -6.68
C LEU A 5 -2.79 -16.97 -8.20
N ALA A 6 -2.17 -17.95 -8.86
CA ALA A 6 -2.05 -17.97 -10.32
C ALA A 6 -3.42 -18.00 -11.02
N ASP A 7 -4.39 -18.73 -10.46
CA ASP A 7 -5.76 -18.77 -10.98
C ASP A 7 -6.47 -17.43 -10.77
N ILE A 8 -6.23 -16.76 -9.63
CA ILE A 8 -6.72 -15.41 -9.36
C ILE A 8 -6.12 -14.42 -10.35
N ALA A 9 -4.81 -14.45 -10.56
CA ALA A 9 -4.12 -13.58 -11.51
C ALA A 9 -4.65 -13.78 -12.94
N LYS A 10 -4.90 -15.03 -13.34
CA LYS A 10 -5.53 -15.34 -14.63
C LYS A 10 -6.95 -14.79 -14.71
N GLN A 11 -7.76 -14.98 -13.67
CA GLN A 11 -9.12 -14.44 -13.61
C GLN A 11 -9.13 -12.90 -13.75
N LEU A 12 -8.18 -12.21 -13.11
CA LEU A 12 -8.03 -10.76 -13.21
C LEU A 12 -7.57 -10.33 -14.61
N LYS A 13 -6.69 -11.10 -15.26
CA LYS A 13 -6.23 -10.80 -16.62
C LYS A 13 -7.35 -10.98 -17.66
N ASP A 14 -8.12 -12.05 -17.51
CA ASP A 14 -9.24 -12.40 -18.39
C ASP A 14 -10.47 -11.50 -18.16
N ALA A 15 -10.50 -10.75 -17.05
CA ALA A 15 -11.52 -9.74 -16.82
C ALA A 15 -11.29 -8.54 -17.74
N ASP A 16 -12.22 -8.34 -18.68
CA ASP A 16 -12.22 -7.19 -19.58
C ASP A 16 -12.74 -5.94 -18.86
N GLN A 17 -11.93 -5.40 -17.95
CA GLN A 17 -12.26 -4.25 -17.12
C GLN A 17 -11.10 -3.25 -17.14
N LYS A 18 -11.44 -1.96 -17.29
CA LYS A 18 -10.44 -0.89 -17.30
C LYS A 18 -9.78 -0.75 -15.94
N VAL A 19 -10.52 -0.94 -14.86
CA VAL A 19 -9.98 -0.82 -13.51
C VAL A 19 -10.53 -1.94 -12.63
N GLN A 20 -9.65 -2.59 -11.87
CA GLN A 20 -9.98 -3.65 -10.92
C GLN A 20 -9.39 -3.31 -9.56
N LEU A 21 -10.25 -3.00 -8.59
CA LEU A 21 -9.87 -2.69 -7.22
C LEU A 21 -10.09 -3.90 -6.32
N ILE A 22 -9.09 -4.25 -5.54
CA ILE A 22 -9.05 -5.46 -4.72
C ILE A 22 -8.69 -5.09 -3.29
N TYR A 23 -9.62 -5.29 -2.37
CA TYR A 23 -9.34 -5.24 -0.94
C TYR A 23 -8.76 -6.58 -0.48
N ALA A 24 -7.66 -6.58 0.28
CA ALA A 24 -7.21 -7.77 0.99
C ALA A 24 -6.46 -7.39 2.28
N PHE A 25 -6.69 -8.16 3.35
CA PHE A 25 -5.96 -8.01 4.60
C PHE A 25 -4.44 -8.15 4.40
N ASN A 26 -3.67 -7.62 5.35
CA ASN A 26 -2.24 -7.90 5.44
C ASN A 26 -1.99 -9.41 5.58
N GLY A 27 -0.87 -9.88 5.04
CA GLY A 27 -0.55 -11.32 5.00
C GLY A 27 -1.32 -12.13 3.94
N THR A 28 -2.39 -11.60 3.33
CA THR A 28 -3.16 -12.33 2.30
C THR A 28 -2.33 -12.69 1.06
N GLY A 29 -1.27 -11.91 0.75
CA GLY A 29 -0.38 -12.19 -0.39
C GLY A 29 -0.62 -11.31 -1.61
N LYS A 30 -1.09 -10.07 -1.43
CA LYS A 30 -1.25 -9.06 -2.49
C LYS A 30 0.03 -8.85 -3.32
N THR A 31 1.18 -8.74 -2.66
CA THR A 31 2.48 -8.64 -3.32
C THR A 31 2.88 -9.91 -4.08
N ARG A 32 2.43 -11.10 -3.65
CA ARG A 32 2.62 -12.34 -4.44
C ARG A 32 1.70 -12.35 -5.65
N LEU A 33 0.45 -11.90 -5.51
CA LEU A 33 -0.49 -11.74 -6.62
C LEU A 33 0.05 -10.81 -7.70
N SER A 34 0.67 -9.67 -7.33
CA SER A 34 1.27 -8.75 -8.30
C SER A 34 2.40 -9.41 -9.10
N ARG A 35 3.18 -10.29 -8.48
CA ARG A 35 4.21 -11.09 -9.16
C ARG A 35 3.64 -12.15 -10.10
N GLU A 36 2.64 -12.90 -9.67
CA GLU A 36 1.94 -13.88 -10.52
C GLU A 36 1.34 -13.19 -11.75
N PHE A 37 0.71 -12.02 -11.54
CA PHE A 37 0.15 -11.23 -12.63
C PHE A 37 1.23 -10.73 -13.60
N LYS A 38 2.36 -10.21 -13.07
CA LYS A 38 3.51 -9.80 -13.89
C LYS A 38 4.03 -10.96 -14.75
N GLN A 39 4.16 -12.16 -14.19
CA GLN A 39 4.62 -13.34 -14.94
C GLN A 39 3.66 -13.76 -16.06
N LEU A 40 2.36 -13.56 -15.89
CA LEU A 40 1.35 -13.86 -16.90
C LEU A 40 1.34 -12.86 -18.07
N VAL A 41 1.63 -11.58 -17.79
CA VAL A 41 1.60 -10.50 -18.80
C VAL A 41 2.96 -10.35 -19.50
N ALA A 42 4.04 -10.49 -18.75
CA ALA A 42 5.42 -10.34 -19.22
C ALA A 42 6.30 -11.49 -18.70
N PRO A 43 6.16 -12.71 -19.25
CA PRO A 43 6.97 -13.85 -18.85
C PRO A 43 8.47 -13.60 -19.12
N LYS A 44 9.33 -13.97 -18.16
CA LYS A 44 10.78 -13.92 -18.34
C LYS A 44 11.18 -14.91 -19.45
N ASN A 45 11.64 -14.41 -20.60
CA ASN A 45 12.37 -15.24 -21.55
C ASN A 45 13.82 -15.44 -21.05
N ASN A 46 14.53 -16.49 -21.45
CA ASN A 46 15.93 -16.73 -21.06
C ASN A 46 16.92 -15.78 -21.81
N ARG A 47 16.85 -14.47 -21.57
CA ARG A 47 17.87 -13.50 -22.03
C ARG A 47 18.36 -12.63 -20.88
N ASP A 48 19.57 -12.11 -20.96
CA ASP A 48 20.26 -11.44 -19.85
C ASP A 48 19.42 -10.31 -19.22
N GLU A 49 19.43 -10.22 -17.89
CA GLU A 49 18.53 -9.37 -17.08
C GLU A 49 18.67 -7.86 -17.35
N ALA A 50 19.73 -7.43 -18.03
CA ALA A 50 19.94 -6.03 -18.43
C ALA A 50 19.11 -5.61 -19.65
N ASP A 51 18.88 -6.51 -20.63
CA ASP A 51 18.08 -6.23 -21.83
C ASP A 51 16.56 -6.44 -21.59
N GLN A 52 16.19 -7.11 -20.49
CA GLN A 52 14.79 -7.37 -20.13
C GLN A 52 14.11 -6.21 -19.42
N ALA A 53 14.86 -5.28 -18.85
CA ALA A 53 14.28 -4.07 -18.29
C ALA A 53 13.52 -3.33 -19.39
N GLU A 54 14.14 -3.10 -20.55
CA GLU A 54 13.45 -2.47 -21.68
C GLU A 54 12.26 -3.30 -22.21
N SER A 55 12.36 -4.62 -22.37
CA SER A 55 11.25 -5.41 -22.97
C SER A 55 10.12 -5.81 -22.01
N SER A 56 10.35 -5.87 -20.69
CA SER A 56 9.34 -6.27 -19.70
C SER A 56 8.55 -5.08 -19.14
N HIS A 57 9.15 -3.89 -19.14
CA HIS A 57 8.45 -2.62 -18.88
C HIS A 57 7.50 -2.24 -20.01
N ASN A 58 7.63 -2.86 -21.17
CA ASN A 58 6.76 -2.59 -22.29
C ASN A 58 5.30 -2.94 -22.03
N LYS A 59 4.96 -3.97 -21.24
CA LYS A 59 3.55 -4.42 -21.08
C LYS A 59 2.90 -4.13 -19.75
N ILE A 60 3.70 -4.01 -18.68
CA ILE A 60 3.18 -3.77 -17.34
C ILE A 60 4.10 -2.87 -16.52
N LEU A 61 3.50 -1.85 -15.92
CA LEU A 61 4.12 -1.03 -14.90
C LEU A 61 3.61 -1.48 -13.52
N TYR A 62 4.48 -1.54 -12.51
CA TYR A 62 4.09 -1.95 -11.17
C TYR A 62 4.66 -1.06 -10.07
N TYR A 63 3.85 -0.83 -9.04
CA TYR A 63 4.25 -0.32 -7.74
C TYR A 63 3.93 -1.36 -6.68
N ASN A 64 4.93 -1.77 -5.91
CA ASN A 64 4.82 -2.71 -4.80
C ASN A 64 6.07 -2.62 -3.92
N ALA A 65 6.17 -3.45 -2.88
CA ALA A 65 7.33 -3.51 -2.00
C ALA A 65 8.69 -3.67 -2.72
N PHE A 66 8.75 -4.40 -3.85
CA PHE A 66 10.00 -4.53 -4.63
C PHE A 66 10.41 -3.23 -5.32
N THR A 67 9.46 -2.35 -5.60
CA THR A 67 9.72 -1.00 -6.14
C THR A 67 10.28 -0.10 -5.06
N GLU A 68 9.79 -0.23 -3.83
CA GLU A 68 10.34 0.47 -2.66
C GLU A 68 11.75 -0.02 -2.31
N ASP A 69 12.02 -1.32 -2.45
CA ASP A 69 13.35 -1.92 -2.24
C ASP A 69 14.43 -1.41 -3.22
N LEU A 70 14.05 -0.70 -4.29
CA LEU A 70 15.00 0.03 -5.13
C LEU A 70 15.66 1.18 -4.37
N PHE A 71 15.06 1.63 -3.27
CA PHE A 71 15.52 2.73 -2.45
C PHE A 71 16.04 2.20 -1.11
N PHE A 72 17.26 2.57 -0.75
CA PHE A 72 17.85 2.10 0.50
C PHE A 72 18.77 3.15 1.12
N TRP A 73 18.72 3.25 2.46
CA TRP A 73 19.54 4.21 3.18
C TRP A 73 20.99 3.75 3.28
N ASP A 74 21.90 4.61 2.83
CA ASP A 74 23.29 4.59 3.24
C ASP A 74 23.45 5.54 4.44
N ASN A 75 23.59 4.95 5.63
CA ASN A 75 23.73 5.69 6.89
C ASN A 75 25.21 5.81 7.32
N ASP A 76 26.17 5.41 6.47
CA ASP A 76 27.63 5.37 6.69
C ASP A 76 28.07 5.45 8.18
N LEU A 77 27.85 4.35 8.90
CA LEU A 77 28.15 4.23 10.34
C LEU A 77 29.65 4.31 10.66
N GLU A 78 30.53 4.16 9.66
CA GLU A 78 31.99 4.12 9.84
C GLU A 78 32.64 5.51 9.77
N LYS A 79 32.05 6.46 9.03
CA LYS A 79 32.69 7.76 8.71
C LYS A 79 31.93 9.00 9.18
N ASP A 80 30.86 8.84 9.97
CA ASP A 80 29.99 9.96 10.38
C ASP A 80 29.46 10.73 9.16
N ALA A 81 29.24 10.03 8.04
CA ALA A 81 28.88 10.66 6.79
C ALA A 81 27.39 11.00 6.77
N GLU A 82 27.06 12.06 6.05
CA GLU A 82 25.70 12.57 5.95
C GLU A 82 24.73 11.50 5.37
N PRO A 83 23.56 11.29 5.99
CA PRO A 83 22.61 10.26 5.57
C PRO A 83 22.09 10.55 4.16
N LYS A 84 22.07 9.51 3.32
CA LYS A 84 21.58 9.58 1.94
C LYS A 84 20.78 8.35 1.55
N LEU A 85 19.74 8.56 0.74
CA LEU A 85 18.94 7.51 0.16
C LEU A 85 19.53 7.14 -1.20
N LYS A 86 19.98 5.90 -1.38
CA LYS A 86 20.50 5.40 -2.65
C LYS A 86 19.38 4.79 -3.48
N ILE A 87 19.50 4.93 -4.79
CA ILE A 87 18.60 4.37 -5.79
C ILE A 87 19.36 3.28 -6.55
N GLN A 88 18.84 2.05 -6.51
CA GLN A 88 19.37 0.95 -7.30
C GLN A 88 19.19 1.25 -8.80
N PRO A 89 20.20 0.98 -9.65
CA PRO A 89 20.07 1.18 -11.09
C PRO A 89 18.86 0.44 -11.66
N ASN A 90 17.93 1.18 -12.27
CA ASN A 90 16.77 0.64 -12.93
C ASN A 90 16.35 1.59 -14.07
N SER A 91 15.73 1.03 -15.10
CA SER A 91 15.33 1.78 -16.30
C SER A 91 14.25 2.82 -16.03
N PHE A 92 13.37 2.58 -15.05
CA PHE A 92 12.28 3.50 -14.71
C PHE A 92 12.83 4.82 -14.15
N THR A 93 13.65 4.77 -13.09
CA THR A 93 14.20 5.99 -12.49
C THR A 93 15.14 6.70 -13.46
N ASP A 94 15.87 5.95 -14.28
CA ASP A 94 16.71 6.51 -15.34
C ASP A 94 15.86 7.28 -16.35
N TRP A 95 14.76 6.72 -16.82
CA TRP A 95 13.87 7.39 -17.77
C TRP A 95 13.23 8.65 -17.18
N ILE A 96 12.59 8.55 -16.02
CA ILE A 96 11.82 9.66 -15.44
C ILE A 96 12.73 10.83 -15.00
N LEU A 97 13.94 10.53 -14.50
CA LEU A 97 14.87 11.55 -14.00
C LEU A 97 15.80 12.07 -15.10
N LYS A 98 16.40 11.19 -15.91
CA LYS A 98 17.44 11.58 -16.88
C LYS A 98 16.85 11.98 -18.22
N ASN A 99 15.87 11.22 -18.72
CA ASN A 99 15.31 11.47 -20.05
C ASN A 99 14.21 12.53 -20.00
N GLN A 100 13.31 12.42 -19.01
CA GLN A 100 12.16 13.31 -18.87
C GLN A 100 12.38 14.51 -17.95
N GLY A 101 13.48 14.55 -17.18
CA GLY A 101 13.81 15.69 -16.31
C GLY A 101 12.74 16.01 -15.26
N GLN A 102 12.07 15.00 -14.71
CA GLN A 102 10.94 15.18 -13.80
C GLN A 102 11.34 15.37 -12.34
N ASP A 103 12.63 15.57 -12.04
CA ASP A 103 13.13 15.75 -10.67
C ASP A 103 12.41 16.87 -9.91
N ARG A 104 12.10 17.99 -10.59
CA ARG A 104 11.36 19.10 -10.00
C ARG A 104 9.92 18.74 -9.66
N ASN A 105 9.21 18.05 -10.57
CA ASN A 105 7.83 17.64 -10.34
C ASN A 105 7.74 16.63 -9.19
N ILE A 106 8.71 15.71 -9.12
CA ILE A 106 8.84 14.77 -8.00
C ILE A 106 9.02 15.51 -6.67
N ILE A 107 9.90 16.52 -6.64
CA ILE A 107 10.13 17.35 -5.44
C ILE A 107 8.86 18.11 -5.05
N THR A 108 8.18 18.75 -6.01
CA THR A 108 6.94 19.49 -5.79
C THR A 108 5.83 18.59 -5.25
N ASN A 109 5.64 17.41 -5.87
CA ASN A 109 4.69 16.41 -5.41
C ASN A 109 5.01 15.98 -3.98
N PHE A 110 6.26 15.59 -3.70
CA PHE A 110 6.68 15.19 -2.36
C PHE A 110 6.44 16.27 -1.30
N GLN A 111 6.80 17.53 -1.60
CA GLN A 111 6.63 18.66 -0.69
C GLN A 111 5.15 18.97 -0.42
N HIS A 112 4.31 18.86 -1.43
CA HIS A 112 2.87 19.06 -1.30
C HIS A 112 2.23 18.03 -0.35
N TYR A 113 2.73 16.79 -0.33
CA TYR A 113 2.15 15.70 0.47
C TYR A 113 2.82 15.47 1.82
N THR A 114 3.95 16.13 2.09
CA THR A 114 4.69 15.96 3.35
C THR A 114 4.84 17.30 4.05
N ASN A 115 5.94 18.00 3.76
CA ASN A 115 6.30 19.25 4.37
C ASN A 115 6.95 20.12 3.31
N GLU A 116 6.35 21.28 3.02
CA GLU A 116 6.87 22.24 2.03
C GLU A 116 8.32 22.67 2.29
N LYS A 117 8.77 22.60 3.55
CA LYS A 117 10.15 22.95 3.93
C LYS A 117 11.14 21.80 3.74
N LEU A 118 10.67 20.54 3.62
CA LEU A 118 11.51 19.36 3.45
C LEU A 118 11.81 19.15 1.97
N THR A 119 13.06 19.36 1.58
CA THR A 119 13.47 19.36 0.16
C THR A 119 14.38 18.16 -0.13
N PRO A 120 13.96 17.21 -0.99
CA PRO A 120 14.85 16.22 -1.60
C PRO A 120 15.78 16.88 -2.61
N ARG A 121 17.00 16.38 -2.71
CA ARG A 121 17.99 16.78 -3.71
C ARG A 121 18.66 15.56 -4.30
N PHE A 122 18.45 15.36 -5.59
CA PHE A 122 19.19 14.38 -6.38
C PHE A 122 20.63 14.82 -6.60
N ASN A 123 21.57 13.88 -6.59
CA ASN A 123 22.97 14.18 -6.81
C ASN A 123 23.29 14.41 -8.30
N GLU A 124 24.21 15.33 -8.57
CA GLU A 124 24.95 15.36 -9.85
C GLU A 124 25.98 14.23 -9.90
N ALA A 125 26.55 13.93 -11.06
CA ALA A 125 27.62 12.93 -11.15
C ALA A 125 28.89 13.46 -10.45
N TYR A 126 29.50 12.64 -9.59
CA TYR A 126 30.73 13.02 -8.87
C TYR A 126 31.65 11.82 -8.66
N ILE A 127 32.92 12.08 -8.37
CA ILE A 127 33.95 11.05 -8.17
C ILE A 127 34.26 10.95 -6.67
N VAL A 128 34.27 9.72 -6.16
CA VAL A 128 34.70 9.39 -4.80
C VAL A 128 35.78 8.34 -4.82
N LYS A 129 36.59 8.28 -3.77
CA LYS A 129 37.54 7.18 -3.58
C LYS A 129 36.91 6.07 -2.76
N ASP A 130 37.02 4.83 -3.24
CA ASP A 130 36.56 3.64 -2.51
C ASP A 130 37.51 3.29 -1.34
N LYS A 131 37.23 2.18 -0.64
CA LYS A 131 38.09 1.71 0.47
C LYS A 131 39.52 1.35 0.04
N ASN A 132 39.77 1.19 -1.26
CA ASN A 132 41.08 0.86 -1.85
C ASN A 132 41.74 2.07 -2.53
N GLU A 133 41.26 3.28 -2.26
CA GLU A 133 41.70 4.54 -2.88
C GLU A 133 41.49 4.63 -4.41
N GLN A 134 40.66 3.76 -4.98
CA GLN A 134 40.31 3.80 -6.39
C GLN A 134 39.19 4.81 -6.65
N GLU A 135 39.31 5.56 -7.74
CA GLU A 135 38.29 6.51 -8.17
C GLU A 135 37.05 5.76 -8.71
N VAL A 136 35.91 6.00 -8.07
CA VAL A 136 34.60 5.45 -8.44
C VAL A 136 33.68 6.61 -8.79
N ILE A 137 33.02 6.50 -9.95
CA ILE A 137 32.02 7.48 -10.39
C ILE A 137 30.68 7.15 -9.74
N VAL A 138 30.18 8.06 -8.92
CA VAL A 138 28.79 8.07 -8.48
C VAL A 138 27.97 8.73 -9.58
N LYS A 139 27.02 7.98 -10.14
CA LYS A 139 26.19 8.44 -11.27
C LYS A 139 25.24 9.55 -10.81
N ALA A 140 24.91 10.48 -11.69
CA ALA A 140 23.83 11.43 -11.44
C ALA A 140 22.51 10.67 -11.16
N PHE A 141 21.67 11.23 -10.30
CA PHE A 141 20.37 10.67 -9.90
C PHE A 141 20.44 9.27 -9.26
N SER A 142 21.58 8.89 -8.67
CA SER A 142 21.74 7.61 -7.94
C SER A 142 21.61 7.75 -6.43
N GLU A 143 21.60 8.98 -5.92
CA GLU A 143 21.51 9.31 -4.51
C GLU A 143 20.62 10.53 -4.28
N VAL A 144 19.88 10.52 -3.18
CA VAL A 144 19.01 11.60 -2.73
C VAL A 144 19.38 12.00 -1.32
N THR A 145 19.49 13.30 -1.09
CA THR A 145 19.69 13.91 0.22
C THR A 145 18.49 14.77 0.57
N PHE A 146 18.20 14.91 1.86
CA PHE A 146 17.05 15.68 2.34
C PHE A 146 17.51 16.79 3.26
N SER A 147 16.95 17.98 3.12
CA SER A 147 17.25 19.15 3.97
C SER A 147 15.99 19.95 4.27
N LEU A 148 15.95 20.59 5.43
CA LEU A 148 14.90 21.53 5.81
C LEU A 148 15.33 22.96 5.50
N THR A 149 14.45 23.71 4.84
CA THR A 149 14.59 25.16 4.67
C THR A 149 14.05 25.86 5.91
N ARG A 150 14.88 26.64 6.61
CA ARG A 150 14.45 27.45 7.76
C ARG A 150 13.84 28.78 7.32
N ASP A 151 13.13 29.46 8.22
CA ASP A 151 12.44 30.73 7.94
C ASP A 151 13.39 31.87 7.49
N ASN A 152 14.67 31.72 7.80
CA ASN A 152 15.77 32.59 7.38
C ASN A 152 16.47 32.11 6.10
N GLU A 153 15.83 31.23 5.31
CA GLU A 153 16.33 30.59 4.07
C GLU A 153 17.62 29.77 4.22
N GLU A 154 18.16 29.66 5.44
CA GLU A 154 19.27 28.77 5.76
C GLU A 154 18.82 27.31 5.71
N ARG A 155 19.59 26.49 5.00
CA ARG A 155 19.37 25.04 4.93
C ARG A 155 19.92 24.37 6.17
N SER A 156 19.17 23.41 6.72
CA SER A 156 19.77 22.43 7.61
C SER A 156 20.81 21.59 6.84
N GLY A 157 21.74 20.97 7.56
CA GLY A 157 22.51 19.85 6.99
C GLY A 157 21.59 18.71 6.53
N ASN A 158 22.17 17.73 5.85
CA ASN A 158 21.42 16.58 5.37
C ASN A 158 20.84 15.80 6.55
N LEU A 159 19.60 15.35 6.42
CA LEU A 159 18.90 14.60 7.47
C LEU A 159 18.27 13.33 6.92
N LYS A 160 18.06 12.38 7.84
CA LYS A 160 17.27 11.18 7.58
C LYS A 160 15.80 11.46 7.86
N ILE A 161 14.94 11.13 6.90
CA ILE A 161 13.49 11.27 7.01
C ILE A 161 12.86 10.02 7.67
N SER A 162 11.64 10.17 8.15
CA SER A 162 10.85 9.06 8.72
C SER A 162 10.47 8.03 7.65
N LYS A 163 10.05 6.83 8.08
CA LYS A 163 9.61 5.77 7.15
C LYS A 163 8.36 6.16 6.33
N GLY A 164 7.45 6.93 6.92
CA GLY A 164 6.29 7.46 6.19
C GLY A 164 6.70 8.48 5.13
N GLU A 165 7.60 9.42 5.47
CA GLU A 165 8.15 10.37 4.49
C GLU A 165 8.94 9.66 3.37
N GLU A 166 9.69 8.59 3.69
CA GLU A 166 10.38 7.76 2.69
C GLU A 166 9.37 7.11 1.72
N SER A 167 8.31 6.51 2.25
CA SER A 167 7.21 5.95 1.44
C SER A 167 6.57 7.02 0.54
N ASN A 168 6.28 8.20 1.09
CA ASN A 168 5.69 9.31 0.33
C ASN A 168 6.63 9.84 -0.76
N PHE A 169 7.94 9.85 -0.51
CA PHE A 169 8.93 10.23 -1.51
C PHE A 169 8.97 9.24 -2.67
N ILE A 170 9.03 7.94 -2.37
CA ILE A 170 9.04 6.88 -3.38
C ILE A 170 7.74 6.90 -4.19
N TRP A 171 6.59 7.06 -3.52
CA TRP A 171 5.30 7.25 -4.18
C TRP A 171 5.31 8.49 -5.09
N SER A 172 5.91 9.61 -4.68
CA SER A 172 5.99 10.82 -5.52
C SER A 172 6.79 10.60 -6.81
N ILE A 173 7.82 9.75 -6.79
CA ILE A 173 8.54 9.33 -8.00
C ILE A 173 7.62 8.50 -8.91
N PHE A 174 6.93 7.52 -8.34
CA PHE A 174 6.05 6.65 -9.11
C PHE A 174 4.80 7.36 -9.65
N TYR A 175 4.21 8.26 -8.87
CA TYR A 175 3.11 9.12 -9.28
C TYR A 175 3.51 9.99 -10.48
N SER A 176 4.68 10.64 -10.41
CA SER A 176 5.20 11.47 -11.51
C SER A 176 5.42 10.64 -12.78
N LEU A 177 5.86 9.38 -12.64
CA LEU A 177 5.92 8.44 -13.76
C LEU A 177 4.55 8.14 -14.35
N LEU A 178 3.58 7.77 -13.52
CA LEU A 178 2.23 7.45 -13.99
C LEU A 178 1.59 8.65 -14.70
N GLU A 179 1.80 9.85 -14.19
CA GLU A 179 1.37 11.10 -14.81
C GLU A 179 1.98 11.27 -16.21
N GLN A 180 3.30 11.09 -16.35
CA GLN A 180 3.95 11.15 -17.66
C GLN A 180 3.45 10.06 -18.62
N VAL A 181 3.33 8.82 -18.14
CA VAL A 181 2.84 7.69 -18.95
C VAL A 181 1.42 7.95 -19.45
N ILE A 182 0.52 8.40 -18.58
CA ILE A 182 -0.86 8.71 -18.95
C ILE A 182 -0.91 9.92 -19.89
N SER A 183 -0.11 10.95 -19.65
CA SER A 183 0.00 12.12 -20.52
C SER A 183 0.39 11.71 -21.94
N VAL A 184 1.45 10.92 -22.08
CA VAL A 184 1.94 10.39 -23.37
C VAL A 184 0.85 9.59 -24.07
N LEU A 185 0.22 8.63 -23.39
CA LEU A 185 -0.76 7.72 -24.00
C LEU A 185 -2.13 8.35 -24.26
N ASN A 186 -2.39 9.54 -23.70
CA ASN A 186 -3.61 10.30 -23.98
C ASN A 186 -3.51 11.11 -25.29
N VAL A 187 -2.32 11.32 -25.84
CA VAL A 187 -2.10 12.03 -27.11
C VAL A 187 -2.26 11.01 -28.26
N ILE A 188 -3.30 11.19 -29.07
CA ILE A 188 -3.75 10.23 -30.11
C ILE A 188 -2.94 10.36 -31.41
N ASP A 189 -2.08 11.38 -31.57
CA ASP A 189 -1.40 11.65 -32.86
C ASP A 189 -0.04 10.95 -32.96
N SER A 190 -0.01 9.87 -33.73
CA SER A 190 1.12 8.99 -34.05
C SER A 190 2.19 9.63 -34.95
N SER A 191 2.46 10.94 -34.83
CA SER A 191 3.40 11.66 -35.69
C SER A 191 4.58 12.31 -34.98
N GLU A 192 4.65 12.26 -33.65
CA GLU A 192 5.81 12.71 -32.89
C GLU A 192 6.62 11.48 -32.43
N GLU A 193 7.84 11.36 -32.98
CA GLU A 193 8.82 10.27 -32.79
C GLU A 193 9.25 10.02 -31.32
N GLU A 194 8.64 10.71 -30.35
CA GLU A 194 8.92 10.59 -28.91
C GLU A 194 8.17 9.42 -28.22
N THR A 195 7.24 8.72 -28.89
CA THR A 195 6.15 8.00 -28.21
C THR A 195 6.13 6.47 -28.28
N ASP A 196 7.09 5.80 -28.93
CA ASP A 196 7.05 4.33 -29.09
C ASP A 196 7.27 3.53 -27.79
N GLN A 197 7.72 4.17 -26.70
CA GLN A 197 8.20 3.49 -25.50
C GLN A 197 7.10 2.87 -24.63
N PHE A 198 5.88 3.42 -24.65
CA PHE A 198 4.74 2.90 -23.87
C PHE A 198 3.61 2.34 -24.74
N ASP A 199 3.77 2.30 -26.05
CA ASP A 199 2.76 1.77 -26.97
C ASP A 199 2.33 0.33 -26.66
N GLN A 200 3.23 -0.43 -26.07
CA GLN A 200 2.98 -1.82 -25.70
C GLN A 200 2.35 -1.96 -24.30
N LEU A 201 2.19 -0.85 -23.55
CA LEU A 201 1.79 -0.86 -22.15
C LEU A 201 0.32 -1.21 -22.04
N GLU A 202 0.03 -2.38 -21.47
CA GLU A 202 -1.32 -2.90 -21.34
C GLU A 202 -1.87 -2.70 -19.91
N TYR A 203 -0.99 -2.76 -18.90
CA TYR A 203 -1.38 -2.80 -17.50
C TYR A 203 -0.56 -1.88 -16.59
N VAL A 204 -1.22 -1.34 -15.56
CA VAL A 204 -0.60 -0.72 -14.39
C VAL A 204 -1.08 -1.48 -13.15
N PHE A 205 -0.16 -2.02 -12.36
CA PHE A 205 -0.45 -2.72 -11.11
C PHE A 205 0.04 -1.90 -9.92
N ILE A 206 -0.84 -1.56 -8.99
CA ILE A 206 -0.51 -0.76 -7.81
C ILE A 206 -0.87 -1.58 -6.56
N ASP A 207 0.14 -1.96 -5.77
CA ASP A 207 -0.01 -2.75 -4.55
C ASP A 207 0.29 -1.90 -3.31
N ASP A 208 -0.73 -1.73 -2.46
CA ASP A 208 -0.66 -0.98 -1.20
C ASP A 208 0.06 0.38 -1.36
N PRO A 209 -0.45 1.29 -2.22
CA PRO A 209 0.22 2.57 -2.49
C PRO A 209 0.28 3.51 -1.28
N VAL A 210 -0.53 3.21 -0.26
CA VAL A 210 -0.69 4.01 0.95
C VAL A 210 -0.54 3.10 2.15
N SER A 211 0.43 3.41 3.01
CA SER A 211 0.72 2.62 4.22
C SER A 211 0.15 3.25 5.49
N SER A 212 -0.16 4.55 5.48
CA SER A 212 -0.66 5.28 6.65
C SER A 212 -2.04 5.93 6.44
N LEU A 213 -2.69 6.32 7.54
CA LEU A 213 -4.03 6.91 7.55
C LEU A 213 -4.03 8.41 7.22
N ASP A 214 -2.87 9.07 7.23
CA ASP A 214 -2.74 10.53 7.03
C ASP A 214 -2.68 10.92 5.54
N GLU A 215 -2.81 9.94 4.64
CA GLU A 215 -2.54 10.07 3.21
C GLU A 215 -3.81 10.29 2.35
N ASN A 216 -4.91 10.81 2.90
CA ASN A 216 -6.20 10.97 2.19
C ASN A 216 -6.08 11.67 0.82
N HIS A 217 -5.22 12.69 0.72
CA HIS A 217 -4.98 13.41 -0.53
C HIS A 217 -4.25 12.57 -1.59
N LEU A 218 -3.36 11.63 -1.18
CA LEU A 218 -2.72 10.70 -2.12
C LEU A 218 -3.76 9.77 -2.76
N ILE A 219 -4.80 9.42 -2.01
CA ILE A 219 -5.91 8.57 -2.48
C ILE A 219 -6.70 9.29 -3.56
N GLU A 220 -7.04 10.56 -3.32
CA GLU A 220 -7.78 11.40 -4.26
C GLU A 220 -7.01 11.58 -5.58
N LEU A 221 -5.72 11.89 -5.51
CA LEU A 221 -4.89 12.07 -6.70
C LEU A 221 -4.67 10.79 -7.47
N ALA A 222 -4.46 9.66 -6.79
CA ALA A 222 -4.41 8.37 -7.44
C ALA A 222 -5.73 8.11 -8.20
N ALA A 223 -6.88 8.43 -7.60
CA ALA A 223 -8.19 8.31 -8.23
C ALA A 223 -8.29 9.20 -9.48
N GLU A 224 -7.98 10.50 -9.34
CA GLU A 224 -8.03 11.48 -10.43
C GLU A 224 -7.12 11.08 -11.59
N LEU A 225 -5.89 10.66 -11.29
CA LEU A 225 -4.93 10.22 -12.28
C LEU A 225 -5.44 9.01 -13.07
N ILE A 226 -5.97 8.00 -12.38
CA ILE A 226 -6.57 6.82 -13.03
C ILE A 226 -7.78 7.22 -13.90
N GLN A 227 -8.64 8.13 -13.43
CA GLN A 227 -9.79 8.62 -14.21
C GLN A 227 -9.38 9.46 -15.42
N SER A 228 -8.22 10.12 -15.36
CA SER A 228 -7.71 10.96 -16.46
C SER A 228 -7.21 10.15 -17.66
N SER A 229 -6.95 8.85 -17.47
CA SER A 229 -6.55 7.95 -18.55
C SER A 229 -7.67 7.77 -19.58
N LYS A 230 -7.39 8.15 -20.83
CA LYS A 230 -8.26 7.97 -22.00
C LYS A 230 -7.85 6.77 -22.85
N SER A 231 -6.65 6.25 -22.65
CA SER A 231 -6.13 5.05 -23.32
C SER A 231 -6.80 3.76 -22.83
N ASP A 232 -6.45 2.65 -23.50
CA ASP A 232 -6.94 1.30 -23.19
C ASP A 232 -6.15 0.61 -22.06
N ILE A 233 -5.25 1.34 -21.38
CA ILE A 233 -4.53 0.82 -20.22
C ILE A 233 -5.50 0.36 -19.13
N ARG A 234 -5.17 -0.80 -18.55
CA ARG A 234 -5.93 -1.40 -17.46
C ARG A 234 -5.20 -1.26 -16.13
N PHE A 235 -5.93 -0.87 -15.09
CA PHE A 235 -5.39 -0.68 -13.75
C PHE A 235 -5.82 -1.81 -12.83
N LEU A 236 -4.87 -2.42 -12.13
CA LEU A 236 -5.11 -3.38 -11.06
C LEU A 236 -4.58 -2.78 -9.76
N ILE A 237 -5.46 -2.60 -8.78
CA ILE A 237 -5.12 -1.90 -7.55
C ILE A 237 -5.45 -2.80 -6.37
N THR A 238 -4.45 -3.15 -5.58
CA THR A 238 -4.62 -3.92 -4.35
C THR A 238 -4.39 -3.01 -3.15
N THR A 239 -5.23 -3.11 -2.13
CA THR A 239 -5.06 -2.35 -0.89
C THR A 239 -5.52 -3.13 0.34
N HIS A 240 -4.87 -2.92 1.48
CA HIS A 240 -5.38 -3.28 2.80
C HIS A 240 -6.06 -2.13 3.54
N ASN A 241 -5.92 -0.90 3.05
CA ASN A 241 -6.48 0.29 3.67
C ASN A 241 -7.96 0.42 3.30
N PRO A 242 -8.90 0.28 4.28
CA PRO A 242 -10.32 0.35 3.99
C PRO A 242 -10.79 1.72 3.51
N LEU A 243 -10.14 2.79 3.95
CA LEU A 243 -10.45 4.14 3.51
C LEU A 243 -10.06 4.34 2.05
N PHE A 244 -8.84 3.91 1.68
CA PHE A 244 -8.37 3.90 0.30
C PHE A 244 -9.32 3.12 -0.60
N TYR A 245 -9.69 1.91 -0.19
CA TYR A 245 -10.64 1.10 -0.93
C TYR A 245 -11.99 1.82 -1.09
N ASN A 246 -12.51 2.43 -0.02
CA ASN A 246 -13.81 3.11 -0.04
C ASN A 246 -13.86 4.38 -0.88
N VAL A 247 -12.81 5.21 -0.82
CA VAL A 247 -12.72 6.41 -1.66
C VAL A 247 -12.70 6.00 -3.12
N LEU A 248 -11.79 5.12 -3.52
CA LEU A 248 -11.73 4.61 -4.90
C LEU A 248 -13.03 3.90 -5.30
N HIS A 249 -13.62 3.12 -4.39
CA HIS A 249 -14.90 2.45 -4.62
C HIS A 249 -16.00 3.43 -4.99
N ASN A 250 -16.03 4.62 -4.41
CA ASN A 250 -17.04 5.65 -4.66
C ASN A 250 -16.72 6.51 -5.89
N GLU A 251 -15.44 6.80 -6.11
CA GLU A 251 -14.97 7.60 -7.24
C GLU A 251 -15.16 6.88 -8.59
N PHE A 252 -15.00 5.56 -8.64
CA PHE A 252 -15.11 4.80 -9.89
C PHE A 252 -16.54 4.31 -10.19
N LYS A 253 -17.09 4.71 -11.34
CA LYS A 253 -18.42 4.31 -11.85
C LYS A 253 -18.48 2.82 -12.23
N LYS A 254 -19.66 2.21 -12.10
CA LYS A 254 -19.86 0.74 -12.18
C LYS A 254 -19.49 0.06 -13.50
N ASP A 255 -19.63 0.72 -14.64
CA ASP A 255 -19.66 -0.01 -15.93
C ASP A 255 -18.26 -0.40 -16.46
N THR A 256 -17.21 0.26 -15.97
CA THR A 256 -15.81 0.04 -16.39
C THR A 256 -14.91 -0.47 -15.26
N PHE A 257 -15.50 -0.71 -14.08
CA PHE A 257 -14.78 -0.94 -12.83
C PHE A 257 -15.33 -2.18 -12.11
N LYS A 258 -14.44 -3.09 -11.71
CA LYS A 258 -14.79 -4.22 -10.82
C LYS A 258 -14.10 -4.11 -9.48
N LYS A 259 -14.83 -4.58 -8.47
CA LYS A 259 -14.50 -4.44 -7.06
C LYS A 259 -14.44 -5.82 -6.44
N TYR A 260 -13.37 -6.13 -5.75
CA TYR A 260 -13.16 -7.46 -5.20
C TYR A 260 -12.69 -7.41 -3.76
N ILE A 261 -13.02 -8.47 -3.02
CA ILE A 261 -12.33 -8.83 -1.79
C ILE A 261 -11.56 -10.12 -2.08
N LEU A 262 -10.25 -10.08 -1.88
CA LEU A 262 -9.39 -11.24 -1.92
C LEU A 262 -9.28 -11.82 -0.51
N LYS A 263 -9.61 -13.11 -0.37
CA LYS A 263 -9.49 -13.86 0.87
C LYS A 263 -8.50 -15.01 0.69
N LYS A 264 -7.63 -15.22 1.69
CA LYS A 264 -6.82 -16.43 1.84
C LYS A 264 -7.55 -17.35 2.81
N GLN A 265 -7.84 -18.56 2.38
CA GLN A 265 -8.46 -19.62 3.19
C GLN A 265 -7.39 -20.37 3.98
N GLU A 266 -7.78 -21.13 5.00
CA GLU A 266 -6.84 -21.90 5.82
C GLU A 266 -6.10 -22.99 5.05
N ASP A 267 -6.73 -23.58 4.03
CA ASP A 267 -6.11 -24.57 3.14
C ASP A 267 -5.13 -23.95 2.14
N GLU A 268 -4.73 -22.69 2.37
CA GLU A 268 -3.93 -21.83 1.51
C GLU A 268 -4.53 -21.56 0.13
N SER A 269 -5.81 -21.87 -0.06
CA SER A 269 -6.53 -21.49 -1.27
C SER A 269 -7.02 -20.04 -1.21
N TYR A 270 -7.39 -19.52 -2.37
CA TYR A 270 -7.78 -18.14 -2.55
C TYR A 270 -9.21 -18.02 -3.07
N GLU A 271 -9.89 -16.99 -2.59
CA GLU A 271 -11.20 -16.59 -3.09
C GLU A 271 -11.18 -15.12 -3.48
N LEU A 272 -11.64 -14.82 -4.71
CA LEU A 272 -11.85 -13.45 -5.18
C LEU A 272 -13.35 -13.19 -5.27
N ALA A 273 -13.90 -12.58 -4.22
CA ALA A 273 -15.32 -12.30 -4.09
C ALA A 273 -15.67 -10.94 -4.72
N ASN A 274 -16.62 -10.91 -5.66
CA ASN A 274 -17.08 -9.68 -6.29
C ASN A 274 -17.94 -8.85 -5.32
N GLN A 275 -17.68 -7.56 -5.23
CA GLN A 275 -18.48 -6.59 -4.46
C GLN A 275 -19.36 -5.80 -5.42
N SER A 276 -20.57 -6.31 -5.67
CA SER A 276 -21.52 -5.72 -6.64
C SER A 276 -22.44 -4.65 -6.04
N THR A 277 -22.44 -4.49 -4.71
CA THR A 277 -23.30 -3.51 -4.03
C THR A 277 -22.64 -2.13 -4.05
N ASP A 278 -23.46 -1.08 -4.24
CA ASP A 278 -22.99 0.32 -4.12
C ASP A 278 -22.67 0.73 -2.69
N SER A 279 -22.96 -0.13 -1.71
CA SER A 279 -22.61 0.13 -0.32
C SER A 279 -21.09 0.19 -0.18
N PRO A 280 -20.52 1.28 0.35
CA PRO A 280 -19.12 1.32 0.73
C PRO A 280 -18.78 0.12 1.60
N PHE A 281 -17.58 -0.43 1.43
CA PHE A 281 -17.07 -1.53 2.24
C PHE A 281 -17.08 -1.11 3.71
N SER A 282 -18.02 -1.69 4.46
CA SER A 282 -18.11 -1.47 5.90
C SER A 282 -17.11 -2.38 6.60
N TYR A 283 -15.90 -1.87 6.77
CA TYR A 283 -14.79 -2.62 7.35
C TYR A 283 -15.17 -3.28 8.67
N HIS A 284 -15.84 -2.58 9.59
CA HIS A 284 -16.25 -3.15 10.88
C HIS A 284 -17.27 -4.28 10.75
N LEU A 285 -18.21 -4.20 9.80
CA LEU A 285 -19.13 -5.30 9.53
C LEU A 285 -18.40 -6.50 8.91
N HIS A 286 -17.41 -6.24 8.05
CA HIS A 286 -16.57 -7.29 7.50
C HIS A 286 -15.73 -7.98 8.59
N LEU A 287 -15.08 -7.21 9.46
CA LEU A 287 -14.36 -7.72 10.63
C LEU A 287 -15.27 -8.56 11.55
N LYS A 288 -16.50 -8.09 11.80
CA LYS A 288 -17.48 -8.81 12.61
C LYS A 288 -17.88 -10.13 11.96
N ALA A 289 -18.20 -10.13 10.67
CA ALA A 289 -18.57 -11.34 9.94
C ALA A 289 -17.42 -12.36 9.91
N GLU A 290 -16.17 -11.89 9.78
CA GLU A 290 -14.98 -12.75 9.84
C GLU A 290 -14.79 -13.35 11.24
N LEU A 291 -14.98 -12.56 12.30
CA LEU A 291 -14.96 -13.04 13.68
C LEU A 291 -16.05 -14.08 13.96
N GLU A 292 -17.28 -13.84 13.49
CA GLU A 292 -18.40 -14.77 13.63
C GLU A 292 -18.11 -16.09 12.93
N ASN A 293 -17.63 -16.04 11.68
CA ASN A 293 -17.23 -17.24 10.93
C ASN A 293 -16.10 -18.01 11.63
N ALA A 294 -15.06 -17.32 12.11
CA ALA A 294 -13.96 -17.94 12.82
C ALA A 294 -14.41 -18.61 14.15
N ILE A 295 -15.43 -18.06 14.83
CA ILE A 295 -16.04 -18.69 16.01
C ILE A 295 -16.85 -19.93 15.62
N GLU A 296 -17.64 -19.84 14.54
CA GLU A 296 -18.50 -20.95 14.07
C GLU A 296 -17.67 -22.16 13.60
N THR A 297 -16.56 -21.89 12.90
CA THR A 297 -15.65 -22.92 12.38
C THR A 297 -14.63 -23.39 13.42
N GLY A 298 -14.52 -22.71 14.57
CA GLY A 298 -13.51 -22.97 15.60
C GLY A 298 -12.09 -22.51 15.23
N GLN A 299 -11.95 -21.75 14.15
CA GLN A 299 -10.70 -21.33 13.52
C GLN A 299 -10.21 -19.97 14.05
N LEU A 300 -10.02 -19.86 15.36
CA LEU A 300 -9.60 -18.62 16.01
C LEU A 300 -8.07 -18.47 16.08
N HIS A 301 -7.56 -17.56 15.25
CA HIS A 301 -6.17 -17.08 15.23
C HIS A 301 -5.94 -15.77 16.01
N LYS A 302 -4.67 -15.43 16.28
CA LYS A 302 -4.29 -14.22 17.04
C LYS A 302 -4.73 -12.93 16.37
N TYR A 303 -4.64 -12.83 15.05
CA TYR A 303 -5.04 -11.61 14.34
C TYR A 303 -6.53 -11.29 14.51
N HIS A 304 -7.39 -12.24 14.89
CA HIS A 304 -8.79 -11.96 15.22
C HIS A 304 -8.93 -11.06 16.46
N PHE A 305 -7.98 -11.06 17.39
CA PHE A 305 -7.99 -10.09 18.49
C PHE A 305 -7.79 -8.66 17.99
N ASN A 306 -6.98 -8.47 16.93
CA ASN A 306 -6.85 -7.16 16.26
C ASN A 306 -8.19 -6.72 15.66
N PHE A 307 -8.94 -7.65 15.08
CA PHE A 307 -10.25 -7.35 14.50
C PHE A 307 -11.23 -6.90 15.57
N LEU A 308 -11.33 -7.64 16.67
CA LEU A 308 -12.18 -7.25 17.80
C LEU A 308 -11.75 -5.89 18.35
N ARG A 309 -10.44 -5.68 18.55
CA ARG A 309 -9.90 -4.42 19.06
C ARG A 309 -10.26 -3.25 18.16
N ASN A 310 -10.10 -3.39 16.84
CA ASN A 310 -10.43 -2.35 15.87
C ASN A 310 -11.92 -2.00 15.89
N ILE A 311 -12.80 -3.01 15.99
CA ILE A 311 -14.25 -2.80 16.14
C ILE A 311 -14.54 -2.01 17.42
N LEU A 312 -13.93 -2.39 18.55
CA LEU A 312 -14.15 -1.73 19.84
C LEU A 312 -13.67 -0.28 19.83
N GLU A 313 -12.48 0.01 19.32
CA GLU A 313 -11.96 1.38 19.21
C GLU A 313 -12.86 2.29 18.38
N LYS A 314 -13.30 1.79 17.22
CA LYS A 314 -14.14 2.59 16.33
C LYS A 314 -15.54 2.77 16.88
N THR A 315 -16.04 1.76 17.58
CA THR A 315 -17.31 1.85 18.32
C THR A 315 -17.19 2.85 19.47
N SER A 316 -16.09 2.86 20.23
CA SER A 316 -15.91 3.76 21.37
C SER A 316 -15.83 5.21 20.93
N THR A 317 -15.09 5.49 19.85
CA THR A 317 -15.08 6.81 19.20
C THR A 317 -16.49 7.22 18.76
N PHE A 318 -17.24 6.31 18.12
CA PHE A 318 -18.60 6.61 17.63
C PHE A 318 -19.59 6.92 18.76
N VAL A 319 -19.50 6.22 19.90
CA VAL A 319 -20.37 6.46 21.05
C VAL A 319 -19.86 7.57 21.99
N GLY A 320 -18.70 8.17 21.70
CA GLY A 320 -18.12 9.27 22.48
C GLY A 320 -17.43 8.82 23.78
N LEU A 321 -16.87 7.61 23.81
CA LEU A 321 -16.04 7.12 24.92
C LEU A 321 -14.56 7.40 24.64
N GLU A 322 -13.83 7.84 25.66
CA GLU A 322 -12.38 8.08 25.56
C GLU A 322 -11.58 6.78 25.40
N LYS A 323 -12.09 5.70 26.00
CA LYS A 323 -11.43 4.40 26.08
C LYS A 323 -12.32 3.30 25.52
N TRP A 324 -11.75 2.42 24.72
CA TRP A 324 -12.47 1.29 24.15
C TRP A 324 -12.77 0.24 25.22
N GLU A 325 -11.98 0.18 26.29
CA GLU A 325 -12.20 -0.69 27.45
C GLU A 325 -13.57 -0.47 28.09
N ASP A 326 -14.09 0.77 28.04
CA ASP A 326 -15.37 1.15 28.65
C ASP A 326 -16.59 0.54 27.94
N LEU A 327 -16.36 -0.08 26.78
CA LEU A 327 -17.36 -0.88 26.08
C LEU A 327 -17.48 -2.30 26.65
N LEU A 328 -16.42 -2.83 27.25
CA LEU A 328 -16.38 -4.21 27.73
C LEU A 328 -17.39 -4.45 28.87
N PRO A 329 -17.79 -5.72 29.08
CA PRO A 329 -18.56 -6.11 30.26
C PRO A 329 -17.92 -5.60 31.56
N LYS A 330 -18.74 -4.96 32.40
CA LYS A 330 -18.32 -4.41 33.69
C LYS A 330 -18.30 -5.50 34.76
N THR A 331 -17.35 -5.41 35.68
CA THR A 331 -17.32 -6.21 36.91
C THR A 331 -18.37 -5.72 37.92
N GLU A 332 -18.52 -6.41 39.05
CA GLU A 332 -19.42 -6.00 40.13
C GLU A 332 -19.12 -4.59 40.67
N ASP A 333 -17.85 -4.16 40.57
CA ASP A 333 -17.38 -2.84 40.99
C ASP A 333 -17.66 -1.73 39.94
N GLY A 334 -18.21 -2.09 38.77
CA GLY A 334 -18.59 -1.15 37.71
C GLY A 334 -17.47 -0.79 36.73
N ASP A 335 -16.29 -1.36 36.91
CA ASP A 335 -15.11 -1.16 36.06
C ASP A 335 -15.00 -2.23 34.95
N PRO A 336 -14.33 -1.94 33.82
CA PRO A 336 -14.04 -2.94 32.80
C PRO A 336 -13.24 -4.12 33.36
N ASN A 337 -13.55 -5.34 32.93
CA ASN A 337 -12.83 -6.53 33.38
C ASN A 337 -11.32 -6.46 33.04
N PRO A 338 -10.42 -6.35 34.04
CA PRO A 338 -8.99 -6.17 33.79
C PRO A 338 -8.35 -7.35 33.04
N TYR A 339 -8.94 -8.54 33.17
CA TYR A 339 -8.47 -9.74 32.49
C TYR A 339 -8.75 -9.69 30.98
N GLU A 340 -9.97 -9.30 30.60
CA GLU A 340 -10.38 -9.13 29.20
C GLU A 340 -9.57 -8.04 28.50
N VAL A 341 -9.36 -6.90 29.19
CA VAL A 341 -8.51 -5.81 28.71
C VAL A 341 -7.09 -6.31 28.44
N ARG A 342 -6.51 -7.06 29.38
CA ARG A 342 -5.15 -7.60 29.24
C ARG A 342 -5.04 -8.58 28.09
N ILE A 343 -6.00 -9.49 27.92
CA ILE A 343 -6.00 -10.44 26.81
C ILE A 343 -6.05 -9.73 25.47
N ILE A 344 -6.94 -8.73 25.32
CA ILE A 344 -7.04 -7.98 24.07
C ILE A 344 -5.72 -7.24 23.82
N ASN A 345 -5.21 -6.46 24.78
CA ASN A 345 -3.97 -5.71 24.60
C ASN A 345 -2.79 -6.63 24.24
N PHE A 346 -2.61 -7.73 24.97
CA PHE A 346 -1.52 -8.68 24.75
C PHE A 346 -1.62 -9.40 23.41
N SER A 347 -2.83 -9.85 23.05
CA SER A 347 -3.05 -10.61 21.82
C SER A 347 -3.11 -9.71 20.58
N SER A 348 -3.31 -8.40 20.76
CA SER A 348 -3.37 -7.44 19.65
C SER A 348 -2.02 -6.79 19.30
N HIS A 349 -1.01 -6.91 20.17
CA HIS A 349 0.33 -6.31 19.96
C HIS A 349 1.40 -7.33 19.56
N SER A 350 1.02 -8.58 19.24
CA SER A 350 2.01 -9.58 18.81
C SER A 350 2.08 -9.65 17.28
N ASP A 351 3.23 -9.26 16.71
CA ASP A 351 3.55 -9.32 15.27
C ASP A 351 3.62 -10.75 14.69
N ASN A 352 3.35 -11.78 15.50
CA ASN A 352 3.44 -13.18 15.09
C ASN A 352 2.05 -13.76 14.79
N GLU A 353 1.73 -13.87 13.51
CA GLU A 353 0.46 -14.39 12.97
C GLU A 353 0.25 -15.90 13.23
N VAL A 354 1.30 -16.65 13.59
CA VAL A 354 1.32 -18.13 13.51
C VAL A 354 1.25 -18.85 14.88
N VAL A 355 1.07 -18.13 15.99
CA VAL A 355 1.01 -18.79 17.31
C VAL A 355 -0.43 -19.16 17.65
N GLU A 356 -0.65 -20.45 17.91
CA GLU A 356 -1.92 -21.00 18.36
C GLU A 356 -2.46 -20.24 19.59
N VAL A 357 -3.72 -19.82 19.52
CA VAL A 357 -4.38 -19.08 20.61
C VAL A 357 -4.73 -20.07 21.72
N PRO A 358 -4.30 -19.86 22.98
CA PRO A 358 -4.71 -20.71 24.10
C PRO A 358 -6.24 -20.81 24.20
N ASP A 359 -6.78 -22.00 24.52
CA ASP A 359 -8.23 -22.22 24.57
C ASP A 359 -8.97 -21.28 25.53
N GLU A 360 -8.29 -20.80 26.57
CA GLU A 360 -8.80 -19.76 27.45
C GLU A 360 -9.02 -18.44 26.72
N HIS A 361 -8.04 -17.99 25.94
CA HIS A 361 -8.15 -16.76 25.14
C HIS A 361 -9.21 -16.91 24.05
N ARG A 362 -9.33 -18.08 23.41
CA ARG A 362 -10.41 -18.38 22.42
C ARG A 362 -11.80 -18.23 23.05
N ARG A 363 -11.98 -18.72 24.28
CA ARG A 363 -13.24 -18.57 25.03
C ARG A 363 -13.56 -17.11 25.33
N VAL A 364 -12.57 -16.33 25.75
CA VAL A 364 -12.74 -14.89 26.01
C VAL A 364 -13.10 -14.14 24.73
N LEU A 365 -12.40 -14.39 23.62
CA LEU A 365 -12.72 -13.77 22.33
C LEU A 365 -14.15 -14.10 21.88
N SER A 366 -14.53 -15.38 21.94
CA SER A 366 -15.87 -15.84 21.57
C SER A 366 -16.96 -15.20 22.43
N PHE A 367 -16.70 -15.05 23.73
CA PHE A 367 -17.61 -14.38 24.65
C PHE A 367 -17.78 -12.90 24.28
N LEU A 368 -16.67 -12.18 24.06
CA LEU A 368 -16.70 -10.75 23.73
C LEU A 368 -17.34 -10.46 22.38
N VAL A 369 -17.09 -11.28 21.36
CA VAL A 369 -17.73 -11.13 20.04
C VAL A 369 -19.24 -11.30 20.15
N LYS A 370 -19.72 -12.30 20.90
CA LYS A 370 -21.17 -12.48 21.15
C LYS A 370 -21.78 -11.29 21.89
N LYS A 371 -20.99 -10.60 22.72
CA LYS A 371 -21.41 -9.39 23.43
C LYS A 371 -21.38 -8.14 22.55
N LEU A 372 -20.70 -8.12 21.41
CA LEU A 372 -20.70 -6.94 20.52
C LEU A 372 -22.11 -6.47 20.18
N ASP A 373 -23.03 -7.37 19.84
CA ASP A 373 -24.41 -7.00 19.50
C ASP A 373 -25.19 -6.43 20.69
N GLU A 374 -24.94 -6.92 21.90
CA GLU A 374 -25.49 -6.34 23.12
C GLU A 374 -24.88 -4.96 23.40
N MET A 375 -23.57 -4.81 23.22
CA MET A 375 -22.83 -3.56 23.40
C MET A 375 -23.29 -2.48 22.42
N TYR A 376 -23.57 -2.85 21.16
CA TYR A 376 -24.21 -1.98 20.16
C TYR A 376 -25.63 -1.58 20.58
N ARG A 377 -26.46 -2.54 21.00
CA ARG A 377 -27.88 -2.30 21.34
C ARG A 377 -28.09 -1.51 22.63
N LEU A 378 -27.27 -1.73 23.66
CA LEU A 378 -27.39 -1.07 24.96
C LEU A 378 -27.12 0.43 24.89
N ARG A 379 -26.28 0.89 23.95
CA ARG A 379 -25.82 2.29 23.87
C ARG A 379 -26.51 3.09 22.74
N MET A 380 -27.10 2.45 21.73
CA MET A 380 -27.94 3.13 20.73
C MET A 380 -29.34 3.51 21.24
N ARG A 381 -29.77 2.96 22.39
CA ARG A 381 -31.04 3.35 23.06
C ARG A 381 -30.92 4.57 23.98
N THR A 382 -29.70 5.07 24.20
CA THR A 382 -29.40 6.21 25.08
C THR A 382 -29.24 7.55 24.33
N LYS A 383 -29.64 7.63 23.05
CA LYS A 383 -29.78 8.90 22.33
C LYS A 383 -31.23 9.29 22.17
#